data_AF-A0A5E4LGW3-F1
#
_entry.id   AF-A0A5E4LGW3-F1
#
_cell.length_a   1.000
_cell.length_b   1.000
_cell.length_c   1.000
_cell.angle_alpha   90.00
_cell.angle_beta   90.00
_cell.angle_gamma   90.00
#
_symmetry.space_group_name_H-M   'P 1'
#
loop_
_entity.id
_entity.type
_entity.pdbx_description
1 polymer ?
#
loop_
_entity_poly.entity_id
_entity_poly.type
_entity_poly.pdbx_seq_one_letter_code
_entity_poly.pdbx_strand_id
1 'polypeptide(L)'
;MFETSAPRKKIVPRNNLVFTGSAAACGLLEKFAIQETIGKELKATVKPDEKMKRLEELFHLPRDGARYKKQESLLKKMAIKPNDVREFSFRLAAFQDEELFGERAGLFLSAMINSGRQKQYEVFTGHLEVPLEFLGERNTKDVIVRGDVGRALGRGMLTGRILVTGNAGDMVGYSMVRGKILIRGNAGVSLGTYMQGGEIIVGGTCRDVGFCIEKKSVIRIIGSIPGFREKSLHSKGKVYVRGKLVHERGKSLLDWDALQDILKEMGQPYASDGLKKWMNGEIKEYPANAIVRP
;
A
#
# COMPACT_ATOMS: atom_id res chain seq x y z
N MET A 1 52.82 -8.40 3.46
CA MET A 1 53.04 -8.09 2.04
C MET A 1 52.26 -9.14 1.25
N PHE A 2 51.19 -8.85 0.52
CA PHE A 2 50.92 -7.71 -0.34
C PHE A 2 49.45 -7.27 -0.24
N GLU A 3 49.25 -5.98 0.01
CA GLU A 3 48.07 -5.25 -0.44
C GLU A 3 48.22 -4.99 -1.94
N THR A 4 47.17 -5.22 -2.72
CA THR A 4 46.93 -4.47 -3.96
C THR A 4 45.44 -4.15 -4.06
N SER A 5 45.07 -3.02 -3.50
CA SER A 5 43.79 -2.36 -3.69
C SER A 5 43.74 -1.72 -5.08
N ALA A 6 42.86 -2.20 -5.95
CA ALA A 6 42.52 -1.49 -7.17
C ALA A 6 41.64 -0.28 -6.83
N PRO A 7 41.89 0.93 -7.39
CA PRO A 7 41.09 2.10 -7.07
C PRO A 7 39.70 1.98 -7.70
N ARG A 8 38.64 2.10 -6.87
CA ARG A 8 37.27 2.28 -7.34
C ARG A 8 37.21 3.61 -8.12
N LYS A 9 36.99 3.54 -9.44
CA LYS A 9 36.65 4.70 -10.26
C LYS A 9 35.41 5.37 -9.66
N LYS A 10 35.54 6.63 -9.23
CA LYS A 10 34.38 7.50 -8.97
C LYS A 10 33.61 7.65 -10.27
N ILE A 11 32.44 7.04 -10.35
CA ILE A 11 31.45 7.36 -11.38
C ILE A 11 30.86 8.71 -10.99
N VAL A 12 31.37 9.76 -11.62
CA VAL A 12 30.74 11.09 -11.59
C VAL A 12 29.58 11.03 -12.57
N PRO A 13 28.32 11.26 -12.14
CA PRO A 13 27.24 11.35 -13.11
C PRO A 13 27.45 12.60 -13.96
N ARG A 14 27.60 12.41 -15.27
CA ARG A 14 27.54 13.49 -16.27
C ARG A 14 26.12 14.05 -16.29
N ASN A 15 25.84 15.02 -15.43
CA ASN A 15 24.71 15.91 -15.63
C ASN A 15 25.16 17.04 -16.56
N ASN A 16 24.83 16.91 -17.85
CA ASN A 16 24.63 18.04 -18.74
C ASN A 16 23.50 17.65 -19.71
N LEU A 17 22.27 17.84 -19.25
CA LEU A 17 21.11 18.00 -20.11
C LEU A 17 20.70 19.46 -19.95
N VAL A 18 21.06 20.27 -20.95
CA VAL A 18 20.49 21.60 -21.14
C VAL A 18 18.99 21.39 -21.39
N PHE A 19 18.16 21.80 -20.44
CA PHE A 19 16.70 21.76 -20.58
C PHE A 19 16.26 22.92 -21.46
N THR A 20 16.01 22.64 -22.74
CA THR A 20 15.13 23.44 -23.58
C THR A 20 13.85 22.64 -23.80
N GLY A 21 12.86 22.82 -22.92
CA GLY A 21 11.63 22.03 -22.95
C GLY A 21 10.44 22.73 -22.30
N SER A 22 9.39 22.86 -23.11
CA SER A 22 8.05 23.45 -22.89
C SER A 22 7.41 23.27 -21.50
N ALA A 23 6.49 24.21 -21.17
CA ALA A 23 5.75 24.42 -19.92
C ALA A 23 4.95 23.23 -19.33
N ALA A 24 5.13 22.01 -19.84
CA ALA A 24 4.63 20.77 -19.25
C ALA A 24 5.47 20.25 -18.05
N ALA A 25 6.61 20.89 -17.75
CA ALA A 25 7.49 20.51 -16.63
C ALA A 25 7.00 20.95 -15.22
N CYS A 26 5.95 21.78 -15.12
CA CYS A 26 5.45 22.28 -13.83
C CYS A 26 4.86 21.21 -12.91
N GLY A 27 4.36 20.09 -13.45
CA GLY A 27 3.71 19.05 -12.63
C GLY A 27 4.66 18.21 -11.76
N LEU A 28 5.96 18.16 -12.11
CA LEU A 28 6.97 17.48 -11.30
C LEU A 28 7.47 18.38 -10.17
N LEU A 29 7.70 19.66 -10.49
CA LEU A 29 8.10 20.69 -9.52
C LEU A 29 7.03 20.90 -8.46
N GLU A 30 5.73 20.85 -8.79
CA GLU A 30 4.66 20.93 -7.80
C GLU A 30 4.65 19.76 -6.82
N LYS A 31 4.93 18.52 -7.27
CA LYS A 31 5.00 17.34 -6.38
C LYS A 31 6.21 17.36 -5.46
N PHE A 32 7.38 17.75 -5.99
CA PHE A 32 8.60 17.92 -5.21
C PHE A 32 8.48 19.11 -4.25
N ALA A 33 7.89 20.22 -4.68
CA ALA A 33 7.63 21.39 -3.85
C ALA A 33 6.67 21.06 -2.71
N ILE A 34 5.61 20.28 -2.94
CA ILE A 34 4.70 19.84 -1.86
C ILE A 34 5.45 18.95 -0.85
N GLN A 35 6.28 18.01 -1.29
CA GLN A 35 7.05 17.15 -0.38
C GLN A 35 8.13 17.91 0.39
N GLU A 36 8.86 18.83 -0.24
CA GLU A 36 9.84 19.69 0.43
C GLU A 36 9.17 20.70 1.38
N THR A 37 8.00 21.23 1.01
CA THR A 37 7.24 22.18 1.85
C THR A 37 6.68 21.47 3.07
N ILE A 38 6.12 20.26 2.92
CA ILE A 38 5.72 19.40 4.05
C ILE A 38 6.94 19.09 4.94
N GLY A 39 8.09 18.74 4.34
CA GLY A 39 9.32 18.46 5.07
C GLY A 39 9.92 19.67 5.79
N LYS A 40 9.71 20.90 5.27
CA LYS A 40 10.15 22.16 5.89
C LYS A 40 9.19 22.65 6.98
N GLU A 41 7.88 22.54 6.77
CA GLU A 41 6.86 22.92 7.76
C GLU A 41 6.89 22.03 9.00
N LEU A 42 7.15 20.72 8.84
CA LEU A 42 7.33 19.79 9.96
C LEU A 42 8.57 20.11 10.82
N LYS A 43 9.64 20.65 10.21
CA LYS A 43 10.85 21.08 10.94
C LYS A 43 10.63 22.34 11.78
N ALA A 44 9.62 23.16 11.48
CA ALA A 44 9.46 24.48 12.07
C ALA A 44 8.60 24.53 13.35
N THR A 45 7.94 23.44 13.76
CA THR A 45 6.92 23.52 14.84
C THR A 45 6.92 22.33 15.81
N VAL A 46 8.08 21.84 16.26
CA VAL A 46 8.10 20.69 17.20
C VAL A 46 9.10 20.93 18.34
N LYS A 47 8.59 20.96 19.58
CA LYS A 47 9.39 20.83 20.81
C LYS A 47 10.22 19.53 20.72
N PRO A 48 11.37 19.38 21.40
CA PRO A 48 12.17 18.15 21.36
C PRO A 48 11.26 16.91 21.49
N ASP A 49 11.20 16.11 20.42
CA ASP A 49 10.15 15.10 20.25
C ASP A 49 10.52 13.81 21.00
N GLU A 50 10.49 13.87 22.33
CA GLU A 50 10.77 12.73 23.20
C GLU A 50 9.91 11.51 22.85
N LYS A 51 8.68 11.75 22.36
CA LYS A 51 7.79 10.69 21.92
C LYS A 51 8.30 10.02 20.66
N MET A 52 8.72 10.77 19.64
CA MET A 52 9.33 10.20 18.44
C MET A 52 10.64 9.51 18.74
N LYS A 53 11.50 10.10 19.59
CA LYS A 53 12.73 9.43 20.02
C LYS A 53 12.44 8.08 20.67
N ARG A 54 11.43 8.01 21.54
CA ARG A 54 11.00 6.76 22.16
C ARG A 54 10.41 5.77 21.15
N LEU A 55 9.70 6.24 20.12
CA LEU A 55 9.22 5.38 19.03
C LEU A 55 10.38 4.82 18.21
N GLU A 56 11.39 5.64 17.91
CA GLU A 56 12.63 5.21 17.24
C GLU A 56 13.36 4.16 18.11
N GLU A 57 13.50 4.37 19.41
CA GLU A 57 14.06 3.37 20.33
C GLU A 57 13.27 2.05 20.31
N LEU A 58 11.93 2.11 20.30
CA LEU A 58 11.08 0.93 20.19
C LEU A 58 11.22 0.20 18.84
N PHE A 59 11.43 0.94 17.76
CA PHE A 59 11.64 0.39 16.43
C PHE A 59 12.93 -0.46 16.36
N HIS A 60 13.97 -0.03 17.06
CA HIS A 60 15.28 -0.71 17.11
C HIS A 60 15.39 -1.85 18.13
N LEU A 61 14.32 -2.17 18.88
CA LEU A 61 14.38 -3.30 19.80
C LEU A 61 14.73 -4.62 19.06
N PRO A 62 15.51 -5.54 19.66
CA PRO A 62 15.89 -6.81 19.03
C PRO A 62 14.69 -7.69 18.66
N ARG A 63 14.80 -8.52 17.62
CA ARG A 63 13.77 -9.51 17.24
C ARG A 63 13.86 -10.77 18.11
N ASP A 64 12.96 -10.90 19.07
CA ASP A 64 12.62 -12.19 19.70
C ASP A 64 11.09 -12.39 19.73
N GLY A 65 10.63 -13.61 20.01
CA GLY A 65 9.19 -13.94 20.04
C GLY A 65 8.39 -13.20 21.13
N ALA A 66 9.06 -12.65 22.16
CA ALA A 66 8.43 -11.86 23.22
C ALA A 66 8.17 -10.40 22.80
N ARG A 67 8.82 -9.94 21.71
CA ARG A 67 8.79 -8.58 21.19
C ARG A 67 7.41 -8.05 20.85
N TYR A 68 6.60 -8.76 20.06
CA TYR A 68 5.32 -8.23 19.57
C TYR A 68 4.39 -7.80 20.71
N LYS A 69 4.24 -8.67 21.72
CA LYS A 69 3.39 -8.40 22.88
C LYS A 69 3.93 -7.24 23.71
N LYS A 70 5.25 -7.18 23.92
CA LYS A 70 5.89 -6.10 24.69
C LYS A 70 5.77 -4.76 23.97
N GLN A 71 6.05 -4.72 22.67
CA GLN A 71 5.98 -3.52 21.84
C GLN A 71 4.54 -3.00 21.73
N GLU A 72 3.56 -3.88 21.48
CA GLU A 72 2.14 -3.49 21.48
C GLU A 72 1.69 -2.91 22.84
N SER A 73 2.12 -3.51 23.94
CA SER A 73 1.81 -3.02 25.30
C SER A 73 2.37 -1.61 25.53
N LEU A 74 3.61 -1.36 25.09
CA LEU A 74 4.25 -0.05 25.22
C LEU A 74 3.59 0.99 24.30
N LEU A 75 3.31 0.64 23.04
CA LEU A 75 2.61 1.52 22.10
C LEU A 75 1.21 1.90 22.61
N LYS A 76 0.45 0.97 23.19
CA LYS A 76 -0.84 1.25 23.82
C LYS A 76 -0.73 2.28 24.95
N LYS A 77 0.30 2.20 25.79
CA LYS A 77 0.56 3.16 26.88
C LYS A 77 0.93 4.55 26.36
N MET A 78 1.55 4.63 25.18
CA MET A 78 1.97 5.89 24.55
C MET A 78 0.84 6.67 23.87
N ALA A 79 -0.39 6.13 23.85
CA ALA A 79 -1.56 6.76 23.23
C ALA A 79 -1.27 7.27 21.80
N ILE A 80 -0.97 6.34 20.88
CA ILE A 80 -0.61 6.66 19.50
C ILE A 80 -1.77 7.35 18.77
N LYS A 81 -1.48 8.54 18.23
CA LYS A 81 -2.37 9.37 17.42
C LYS A 81 -2.03 9.22 15.93
N PRO A 82 -2.97 9.55 15.01
CA PRO A 82 -2.71 9.54 13.58
C PRO A 82 -1.50 10.36 13.16
N ASN A 83 -1.27 11.52 13.79
CA ASN A 83 -0.12 12.35 13.48
C ASN A 83 1.21 11.69 13.88
N ASP A 84 1.22 10.87 14.93
CA ASP A 84 2.43 10.14 15.34
C ASP A 84 2.83 9.11 14.27
N VAL A 85 1.85 8.40 13.70
CA VAL A 85 2.06 7.43 12.60
C VAL A 85 2.52 8.15 11.34
N ARG A 86 1.89 9.28 11.00
CA ARG A 86 2.27 10.11 9.85
C ARG A 86 3.73 10.55 9.98
N GLU A 87 4.08 11.19 11.09
CA GLU A 87 5.43 11.69 11.33
C GLU A 87 6.47 10.57 11.32
N PHE A 88 6.19 9.47 12.01
CA PHE A 88 7.10 8.32 12.02
C PHE A 88 7.30 7.74 10.61
N SER A 89 6.25 7.71 9.77
CA SER A 89 6.38 7.23 8.39
C SER A 89 7.35 8.07 7.54
N PHE A 90 7.45 9.38 7.80
CA PHE A 90 8.47 10.22 7.16
C PHE A 90 9.88 9.90 7.67
N ARG A 91 10.03 9.74 8.99
CA ARG A 91 11.31 9.46 9.65
C ARG A 91 11.96 8.15 9.22
N LEU A 92 11.15 7.18 8.77
CA LEU A 92 11.65 5.92 8.23
C LEU A 92 12.69 6.07 7.11
N ALA A 93 12.70 7.20 6.40
CA ALA A 93 13.73 7.49 5.39
C ALA A 93 15.16 7.50 5.96
N ALA A 94 15.32 7.78 7.26
CA ALA A 94 16.63 7.78 7.92
C ALA A 94 17.16 6.36 8.21
N PHE A 95 16.31 5.33 8.13
CA PHE A 95 16.62 3.96 8.55
C PHE A 95 16.58 2.95 7.39
N GLN A 96 16.40 3.42 6.15
CA GLN A 96 16.10 2.56 5.00
C GLN A 96 17.26 1.65 4.55
N ASP A 97 18.50 1.99 4.92
CA ASP A 97 19.70 1.19 4.66
C ASP A 97 19.90 0.05 5.66
N GLU A 98 19.07 -0.02 6.71
CA GLU A 98 19.24 -1.04 7.75
C GLU A 98 18.72 -2.42 7.32
N GLU A 99 19.29 -3.46 7.92
CA GLU A 99 18.91 -4.84 7.62
C GLU A 99 17.42 -5.11 7.88
N LEU A 100 16.77 -5.81 6.95
CA LEU A 100 15.34 -6.15 7.01
C LEU A 100 14.43 -4.92 7.23
N PHE A 101 14.86 -3.73 6.80
CA PHE A 101 14.13 -2.48 7.02
C PHE A 101 12.66 -2.57 6.58
N GLY A 102 12.39 -3.01 5.34
CA GLY A 102 11.03 -3.05 4.79
C GLY A 102 10.06 -3.88 5.65
N GLU A 103 10.52 -5.03 6.13
CA GLU A 103 9.76 -5.87 7.06
C GLU A 103 9.61 -5.21 8.43
N ARG A 104 10.70 -4.73 9.05
CA ARG A 104 10.65 -4.10 10.38
C ARG A 104 9.72 -2.88 10.39
N ALA A 105 9.83 -2.03 9.39
CA ALA A 105 9.09 -0.78 9.28
C ALA A 105 7.58 -1.01 9.07
N GLY A 106 7.19 -1.89 8.14
CA GLY A 106 5.77 -2.15 7.89
C GLY A 106 5.07 -2.85 9.07
N LEU A 107 5.78 -3.75 9.77
CA LEU A 107 5.28 -4.36 11.01
C LEU A 107 5.14 -3.34 12.14
N PHE A 108 6.15 -2.47 12.32
CA PHE A 108 6.14 -1.45 13.35
C PHE A 108 4.99 -0.45 13.16
N LEU A 109 4.81 0.06 11.93
CA LEU A 109 3.69 0.93 11.59
C LEU A 109 2.33 0.25 11.82
N SER A 110 2.22 -1.04 11.47
CA SER A 110 0.99 -1.82 11.73
C SER A 110 0.69 -1.91 13.22
N ALA A 111 1.70 -2.15 14.05
CA ALA A 111 1.57 -2.18 15.50
C ALA A 111 1.17 -0.79 16.05
N MET A 112 1.76 0.30 15.54
CA MET A 112 1.39 1.67 15.91
C MET A 112 -0.08 1.94 15.60
N ILE A 113 -0.53 1.65 14.37
CA ILE A 113 -1.91 1.84 13.92
C ILE A 113 -2.90 1.05 14.79
N ASN A 114 -2.63 -0.24 15.01
CA ASN A 114 -3.51 -1.10 15.80
C ASN A 114 -3.54 -0.73 17.29
N SER A 115 -2.46 -0.15 17.82
CA SER A 115 -2.42 0.34 19.20
C SER A 115 -3.20 1.65 19.42
N GLY A 116 -3.41 2.41 18.34
CA GLY A 116 -4.05 3.70 18.39
C GLY A 116 -5.57 3.62 18.56
N ARG A 117 -6.16 4.67 19.13
CA ARG A 117 -7.60 4.71 19.47
C ARG A 117 -8.48 5.20 18.32
N GLN A 118 -7.92 6.02 17.44
CA GLN A 118 -8.63 6.61 16.32
C GLN A 118 -9.03 5.53 15.30
N LYS A 119 -10.00 5.88 14.45
CA LYS A 119 -10.48 4.99 13.39
C LYS A 119 -9.61 5.04 12.14
N GLN A 120 -9.10 6.22 11.80
CA GLN A 120 -8.40 6.48 10.54
C GLN A 120 -6.94 6.90 10.76
N TYR A 121 -6.05 6.36 9.94
CA TYR A 121 -4.61 6.62 9.93
C TYR A 121 -4.11 6.84 8.50
N GLU A 122 -3.01 7.55 8.39
CA GLU A 122 -2.35 7.84 7.11
C GLU A 122 -0.86 7.53 7.23
N VAL A 123 -0.33 6.87 6.20
CA VAL A 123 1.06 6.44 6.12
C VAL A 123 1.63 6.93 4.79
N PHE A 124 2.81 7.53 4.82
CA PHE A 124 3.53 7.97 3.63
C PHE A 124 4.65 6.98 3.34
N THR A 125 4.67 6.46 2.11
CA THR A 125 5.70 5.52 1.65
C THR A 125 6.32 5.93 0.33
N GLY A 126 5.73 6.92 -0.38
CA GLY A 126 6.20 7.35 -1.69
C GLY A 126 7.58 8.02 -1.71
N HIS A 127 8.13 8.36 -0.55
CA HIS A 127 9.48 8.91 -0.40
C HIS A 127 10.53 7.86 0.00
N LEU A 128 10.13 6.59 0.17
CA LEU A 128 11.02 5.50 0.56
C LEU A 128 11.48 4.74 -0.68
N GLU A 129 12.77 4.40 -0.75
CA GLU A 129 13.31 3.58 -1.85
C GLU A 129 13.03 2.09 -1.65
N VAL A 130 12.88 1.66 -0.38
CA VAL A 130 12.60 0.28 0.00
C VAL A 130 11.10 0.12 0.33
N PRO A 131 10.36 -0.76 -0.38
CA PRO A 131 8.94 -1.00 -0.10
C PRO A 131 8.70 -1.60 1.30
N LEU A 132 7.66 -1.11 1.98
CA LEU A 132 7.31 -1.60 3.31
C LEU A 132 6.50 -2.90 3.24
N GLU A 133 7.03 -3.99 3.79
CA GLU A 133 6.36 -5.30 3.83
C GLU A 133 5.44 -5.42 5.06
N PHE A 134 4.37 -6.21 4.94
CA PHE A 134 3.43 -6.51 6.03
C PHE A 134 2.68 -5.31 6.61
N LEU A 135 2.66 -4.17 5.93
CA LEU A 135 1.87 -3.02 6.35
C LEU A 135 0.39 -3.41 6.45
N GLY A 136 -0.30 -2.99 7.51
CA GLY A 136 -1.68 -3.38 7.78
C GLY A 136 -1.83 -4.80 8.33
N GLU A 137 -0.76 -5.41 8.85
CA GLU A 137 -0.88 -6.71 9.53
C GLU A 137 -1.91 -6.65 10.67
N ARG A 138 -2.83 -7.62 10.67
CA ARG A 138 -3.92 -7.76 11.65
C ARG A 138 -4.75 -6.49 11.81
N ASN A 139 -4.81 -5.67 10.76
CA ASN A 139 -5.45 -4.37 10.81
C ASN A 139 -6.93 -4.47 11.20
N THR A 140 -7.36 -3.46 11.96
CA THR A 140 -8.76 -3.24 12.38
C THR A 140 -9.22 -1.81 12.10
N LYS A 141 -8.37 -0.99 11.46
CA LYS A 141 -8.54 0.45 11.26
C LYS A 141 -8.76 0.80 9.79
N ASP A 142 -9.08 2.04 9.53
CA ASP A 142 -9.04 2.62 8.19
C ASP A 142 -7.65 3.23 7.95
N VAL A 143 -6.92 2.77 6.94
CA VAL A 143 -5.55 3.17 6.65
C VAL A 143 -5.45 3.67 5.21
N ILE A 144 -4.93 4.88 5.03
CA ILE A 144 -4.59 5.45 3.72
C ILE A 144 -3.08 5.41 3.58
N VAL A 145 -2.59 4.74 2.54
CA VAL A 145 -1.16 4.65 2.21
C VAL A 145 -0.88 5.48 0.98
N ARG A 146 -0.05 6.51 1.15
CA ARG A 146 0.39 7.43 0.10
C ARG A 146 1.73 6.99 -0.46
N GLY A 147 1.66 6.16 -1.49
CA GLY A 147 2.81 5.59 -2.18
C GLY A 147 2.62 4.12 -2.48
N ASP A 148 3.75 3.45 -2.71
CA ASP A 148 3.81 2.01 -2.97
C ASP A 148 4.02 1.24 -1.65
N VAL A 149 3.60 -0.02 -1.64
CA VAL A 149 3.79 -0.94 -0.52
C VAL A 149 4.40 -2.26 -0.98
N GLY A 150 5.15 -2.90 -0.09
CA GLY A 150 5.79 -4.18 -0.33
C GLY A 150 4.82 -5.35 -0.25
N ARG A 151 5.38 -6.54 -0.04
CA ARG A 151 4.60 -7.78 0.03
C ARG A 151 3.75 -7.87 1.30
N ALA A 152 2.74 -8.73 1.24
CA ALA A 152 1.87 -9.13 2.34
C ALA A 152 1.11 -7.98 3.03
N LEU A 153 0.76 -6.95 2.28
CA LEU A 153 -0.17 -5.90 2.72
C LEU A 153 -1.45 -6.52 3.29
N GLY A 154 -1.85 -6.12 4.49
CA GLY A 154 -3.09 -6.60 5.10
C GLY A 154 -3.04 -8.06 5.56
N ARG A 155 -1.85 -8.62 5.82
CA ARG A 155 -1.70 -9.99 6.34
C ARG A 155 -2.55 -10.19 7.59
N GLY A 156 -3.43 -11.19 7.59
CA GLY A 156 -4.29 -11.52 8.73
C GLY A 156 -5.25 -10.39 9.12
N MET A 157 -5.56 -9.45 8.21
CA MET A 157 -6.45 -8.33 8.48
C MET A 157 -7.82 -8.82 8.98
N LEU A 158 -8.30 -8.22 10.07
CA LEU A 158 -9.48 -8.67 10.79
C LEU A 158 -10.74 -7.90 10.39
N THR A 159 -10.60 -6.58 10.17
CA THR A 159 -11.65 -5.68 9.70
C THR A 159 -11.03 -4.34 9.27
N GLY A 160 -11.84 -3.33 8.97
CA GLY A 160 -11.39 -2.00 8.56
C GLY A 160 -11.11 -1.92 7.06
N ARG A 161 -10.38 -0.89 6.65
CA ARG A 161 -10.12 -0.57 5.25
C ARG A 161 -8.67 -0.20 5.04
N ILE A 162 -8.07 -0.63 3.94
CA ILE A 162 -6.74 -0.17 3.51
C ILE A 162 -6.87 0.36 2.09
N LEU A 163 -6.44 1.60 1.86
CA LEU A 163 -6.36 2.24 0.56
C LEU A 163 -4.89 2.51 0.22
N VAL A 164 -4.40 1.97 -0.89
CA VAL A 164 -3.06 2.25 -1.41
C VAL A 164 -3.17 3.09 -2.67
N THR A 165 -2.56 4.28 -2.68
CA THR A 165 -2.59 5.17 -3.84
C THR A 165 -1.64 4.74 -4.96
N GLY A 166 -0.66 3.89 -4.66
CA GLY A 166 0.30 3.32 -5.59
C GLY A 166 0.12 1.81 -5.81
N ASN A 167 1.23 1.11 -5.98
CA ASN A 167 1.32 -0.33 -6.20
C ASN A 167 1.43 -1.11 -4.88
N ALA A 168 1.10 -2.40 -4.92
CA ALA A 168 1.34 -3.34 -3.84
C ALA A 168 2.12 -4.57 -4.32
N GLY A 169 2.95 -5.13 -3.44
CA GLY A 169 3.73 -6.33 -3.72
C GLY A 169 2.90 -7.62 -3.73
N ASP A 170 3.59 -8.74 -3.50
CA ASP A 170 3.00 -10.08 -3.51
C ASP A 170 2.13 -10.35 -2.27
N MET A 171 1.28 -11.37 -2.32
CA MET A 171 0.53 -11.90 -1.16
C MET A 171 -0.35 -10.89 -0.43
N VAL A 172 -0.85 -9.86 -1.13
CA VAL A 172 -1.81 -8.92 -0.56
C VAL A 172 -3.03 -9.68 -0.01
N GLY A 173 -3.44 -9.34 1.21
CA GLY A 173 -4.58 -9.96 1.88
C GLY A 173 -4.35 -11.40 2.32
N TYR A 174 -3.10 -11.84 2.47
CA TYR A 174 -2.77 -13.18 2.97
C TYR A 174 -3.49 -13.48 4.28
N SER A 175 -4.31 -14.54 4.32
CA SER A 175 -5.11 -14.92 5.50
C SER A 175 -6.04 -13.82 6.03
N MET A 176 -6.46 -12.87 5.20
CA MET A 176 -7.45 -11.85 5.58
C MET A 176 -8.79 -12.50 5.96
N VAL A 177 -9.38 -12.04 7.06
CA VAL A 177 -10.63 -12.59 7.62
C VAL A 177 -11.85 -11.78 7.17
N ARG A 178 -11.79 -10.45 7.29
CA ARG A 178 -12.80 -9.49 6.82
C ARG A 178 -12.15 -8.13 6.56
N GLY A 179 -12.94 -7.20 6.02
CA GLY A 179 -12.53 -5.83 5.72
C GLY A 179 -12.38 -5.60 4.22
N LYS A 180 -11.76 -4.48 3.84
CA LYS A 180 -11.58 -4.10 2.44
C LYS A 180 -10.17 -3.59 2.16
N ILE A 181 -9.54 -4.06 1.09
CA ILE A 181 -8.27 -3.54 0.59
C ILE A 181 -8.51 -3.01 -0.83
N LEU A 182 -8.21 -1.73 -1.08
CA LEU A 182 -8.12 -1.16 -2.43
C LEU A 182 -6.68 -0.81 -2.74
N ILE A 183 -6.21 -1.24 -3.90
CA ILE A 183 -4.95 -0.83 -4.50
C ILE A 183 -5.27 -0.11 -5.80
N ARG A 184 -4.86 1.16 -5.92
CA ARG A 184 -5.08 1.93 -7.15
C ARG A 184 -4.19 1.44 -8.30
N GLY A 185 -2.94 1.08 -8.00
CA GLY A 185 -1.97 0.59 -8.96
C GLY A 185 -2.03 -0.93 -9.17
N ASN A 186 -0.87 -1.52 -9.41
CA ASN A 186 -0.70 -2.94 -9.65
C ASN A 186 -0.58 -3.74 -8.36
N ALA A 187 -0.85 -5.05 -8.43
CA ALA A 187 -0.60 -6.01 -7.36
C ALA A 187 0.32 -7.15 -7.83
N GLY A 188 1.12 -7.69 -6.92
CA GLY A 188 2.04 -8.80 -7.19
C GLY A 188 1.34 -10.15 -7.38
N VAL A 189 2.06 -11.23 -7.09
CA VAL A 189 1.55 -12.60 -7.19
C VAL A 189 0.78 -13.04 -5.95
N SER A 190 -0.06 -14.07 -6.09
CA SER A 190 -0.72 -14.76 -4.98
C SER A 190 -1.70 -13.89 -4.17
N LEU A 191 -2.43 -13.01 -4.86
CA LEU A 191 -3.44 -12.12 -4.27
C LEU A 191 -4.52 -12.91 -3.50
N GLY A 192 -4.74 -12.61 -2.22
CA GLY A 192 -5.79 -13.21 -1.41
C GLY A 192 -5.55 -14.68 -1.03
N THR A 193 -4.29 -15.14 -1.00
CA THR A 193 -3.98 -16.51 -0.57
C THR A 193 -4.49 -16.77 0.86
N TYR A 194 -5.19 -17.87 1.08
CA TYR A 194 -5.88 -18.23 2.35
C TYR A 194 -6.92 -17.21 2.83
N MET A 195 -7.48 -16.39 1.95
CA MET A 195 -8.49 -15.39 2.34
C MET A 195 -9.79 -16.05 2.81
N GLN A 196 -10.16 -15.81 4.07
CA GLN A 196 -11.35 -16.38 4.71
C GLN A 196 -12.62 -15.54 4.45
N GLY A 197 -12.44 -14.24 4.18
CA GLY A 197 -13.51 -13.32 3.85
C GLY A 197 -13.01 -11.90 3.61
N GLY A 198 -13.91 -11.00 3.22
CA GLY A 198 -13.60 -9.60 2.91
C GLY A 198 -13.54 -9.35 1.41
N GLU A 199 -13.02 -8.17 1.04
CA GLU A 199 -12.94 -7.74 -0.35
C GLU A 199 -11.58 -7.13 -0.69
N ILE A 200 -10.96 -7.58 -1.78
CA ILE A 200 -9.73 -6.99 -2.33
C ILE A 200 -10.01 -6.47 -3.73
N ILE A 201 -9.65 -5.22 -3.98
CA ILE A 201 -9.87 -4.53 -5.26
C ILE A 201 -8.52 -4.01 -5.76
N VAL A 202 -8.18 -4.33 -7.02
CA VAL A 202 -6.95 -3.90 -7.68
C VAL A 202 -7.31 -3.13 -8.93
N GLY A 203 -6.92 -1.86 -8.99
CA GLY A 203 -7.17 -0.97 -10.12
C GLY A 203 -6.35 -1.33 -11.36
N GLY A 204 -5.08 -1.68 -11.18
CA GLY A 204 -4.16 -2.04 -12.24
C GLY A 204 -4.11 -3.53 -12.56
N THR A 205 -2.93 -3.96 -13.01
CA THR A 205 -2.63 -5.36 -13.31
C THR A 205 -2.30 -6.12 -12.04
N CYS A 206 -2.89 -7.29 -11.87
CA CYS A 206 -2.51 -8.26 -10.85
C CYS A 206 -1.75 -9.39 -11.54
N ARG A 207 -0.60 -9.83 -11.01
CA ARG A 207 0.17 -10.89 -11.67
C ARG A 207 -0.56 -12.24 -11.62
N ASP A 208 -1.04 -12.63 -10.44
CA ASP A 208 -1.85 -13.84 -10.24
C ASP A 208 -2.68 -13.77 -8.95
N VAL A 209 -3.74 -14.58 -8.89
CA VAL A 209 -4.57 -14.79 -7.70
C VAL A 209 -4.08 -16.00 -6.90
N GLY A 210 -4.18 -15.90 -5.58
CA GLY A 210 -3.81 -16.95 -4.65
C GLY A 210 -4.78 -18.13 -4.64
N PHE A 211 -4.49 -19.08 -3.75
CA PHE A 211 -5.29 -20.28 -3.53
C PHE A 211 -5.97 -20.25 -2.16
N CYS A 212 -6.89 -21.21 -1.91
CA CYS A 212 -7.65 -21.31 -0.65
C CYS A 212 -8.45 -20.05 -0.30
N ILE A 213 -9.19 -19.52 -1.28
CA ILE A 213 -10.09 -18.37 -1.10
C ILE A 213 -11.47 -18.89 -0.69
N GLU A 214 -11.95 -18.54 0.50
CA GLU A 214 -13.23 -19.00 1.02
C GLU A 214 -14.45 -18.32 0.38
N LYS A 215 -15.63 -18.93 0.54
CA LYS A 215 -16.87 -18.51 -0.14
C LYS A 215 -17.28 -17.05 0.08
N LYS A 216 -16.92 -16.48 1.24
CA LYS A 216 -17.29 -15.10 1.62
C LYS A 216 -16.30 -14.05 1.10
N SER A 217 -15.26 -14.48 0.39
CA SER A 217 -14.20 -13.62 -0.11
C SER A 217 -14.50 -13.14 -1.53
N VAL A 218 -14.23 -11.87 -1.80
CA VAL A 218 -14.39 -11.24 -3.10
C VAL A 218 -13.08 -10.60 -3.54
N ILE A 219 -12.60 -10.95 -4.73
CA ILE A 219 -11.45 -10.31 -5.37
C ILE A 219 -11.91 -9.67 -6.67
N ARG A 220 -11.58 -8.40 -6.87
CA ARG A 220 -11.90 -7.63 -8.09
C ARG A 220 -10.63 -7.04 -8.68
N ILE A 221 -10.32 -7.41 -9.91
CA ILE A 221 -9.19 -6.90 -10.68
C ILE A 221 -9.78 -6.09 -11.83
N ILE A 222 -9.60 -4.77 -11.80
CA ILE A 222 -10.13 -3.88 -12.82
C ILE A 222 -9.24 -3.93 -14.08
N GLY A 223 -7.92 -4.01 -13.91
CA GLY A 223 -6.96 -4.07 -15.01
C GLY A 223 -6.85 -5.46 -15.68
N SER A 224 -5.65 -6.03 -15.70
CA SER A 224 -5.40 -7.33 -16.37
C SER A 224 -4.80 -8.36 -15.41
N ILE A 225 -4.89 -9.64 -15.79
CA ILE A 225 -4.23 -10.74 -15.08
C ILE A 225 -3.56 -11.70 -16.07
N PRO A 226 -2.26 -11.51 -16.37
CA PRO A 226 -1.57 -12.33 -17.36
C PRO A 226 -1.30 -13.75 -16.87
N GLY A 227 -1.21 -13.97 -15.55
CA GLY A 227 -0.84 -15.26 -14.96
C GLY A 227 -2.01 -16.17 -14.56
N PHE A 228 -3.26 -15.81 -14.84
CA PHE A 228 -4.42 -16.50 -14.26
C PHE A 228 -4.52 -17.97 -14.72
N ARG A 229 -4.46 -18.90 -13.75
CA ARG A 229 -4.64 -20.34 -13.96
C ARG A 229 -5.83 -20.87 -13.17
N GLU A 230 -7.00 -20.90 -13.80
CA GLU A 230 -8.28 -21.32 -13.19
C GLU A 230 -8.20 -22.74 -12.55
N LYS A 231 -7.45 -23.66 -13.18
CA LYS A 231 -7.34 -25.06 -12.76
C LYS A 231 -6.59 -25.28 -11.43
N SER A 232 -5.93 -24.26 -10.88
CA SER A 232 -5.13 -24.35 -9.65
C SER A 232 -5.81 -23.71 -8.43
N LEU A 233 -6.97 -23.10 -8.62
CA LEU A 233 -7.70 -22.44 -7.55
C LEU A 233 -8.55 -23.44 -6.74
N HIS A 234 -8.01 -23.92 -5.62
CA HIS A 234 -8.81 -24.52 -4.53
C HIS A 234 -9.63 -23.43 -3.82
N SER A 235 -10.46 -22.71 -4.56
CA SER A 235 -11.11 -21.48 -4.14
C SER A 235 -12.62 -21.60 -4.30
N LYS A 236 -13.35 -21.20 -3.25
CA LYS A 236 -14.81 -21.11 -3.17
C LYS A 236 -15.30 -19.65 -3.26
N GLY A 237 -14.40 -18.67 -3.17
CA GLY A 237 -14.73 -17.25 -3.29
C GLY A 237 -14.96 -16.79 -4.72
N LYS A 238 -15.24 -15.49 -4.88
CA LYS A 238 -15.56 -14.89 -6.18
C LYS A 238 -14.38 -14.06 -6.68
N VAL A 239 -13.96 -14.29 -7.92
CA VAL A 239 -12.92 -13.49 -8.58
C VAL A 239 -13.50 -12.84 -9.83
N TYR A 240 -13.40 -11.52 -9.89
CA TYR A 240 -13.83 -10.69 -11.02
C TYR A 240 -12.62 -10.07 -11.71
N VAL A 241 -12.56 -10.13 -13.04
CA VAL A 241 -11.54 -9.48 -13.87
C VAL A 241 -12.24 -8.63 -14.93
N ARG A 242 -11.93 -7.33 -15.00
CA ARG A 242 -12.59 -6.36 -15.92
C ARG A 242 -14.10 -6.41 -15.83
N GLY A 243 -14.61 -6.56 -14.61
CA GLY A 243 -16.04 -6.72 -14.38
C GLY A 243 -16.65 -7.96 -15.02
N LYS A 244 -15.86 -9.02 -15.30
CA LYS A 244 -16.37 -10.35 -15.64
C LYS A 244 -16.03 -11.30 -14.50
N LEU A 245 -17.00 -12.08 -14.03
CA LEU A 245 -16.72 -13.15 -13.10
C LEU A 245 -15.90 -14.23 -13.83
N VAL A 246 -14.68 -14.48 -13.37
CA VAL A 246 -13.77 -15.46 -13.96
C VAL A 246 -13.60 -16.71 -13.08
N HIS A 247 -14.11 -16.70 -11.85
CA HIS A 247 -14.11 -17.85 -10.95
C HIS A 247 -15.24 -17.77 -9.92
N GLU A 248 -16.12 -18.78 -9.89
CA GLU A 248 -17.10 -19.05 -8.83
C GLU A 248 -17.54 -20.53 -8.85
N ARG A 249 -17.75 -21.15 -7.69
CA ARG A 249 -18.60 -22.36 -7.56
C ARG A 249 -20.00 -21.96 -7.08
N GLY A 250 -20.90 -21.64 -8.01
CA GLY A 250 -22.26 -21.10 -7.74
C GLY A 250 -22.64 -20.03 -8.77
N LYS A 251 -23.93 -19.65 -8.87
CA LYS A 251 -24.41 -18.73 -9.92
C LYS A 251 -23.94 -17.29 -9.72
N SER A 252 -23.47 -16.72 -10.84
CA SER A 252 -23.00 -15.35 -11.07
C SER A 252 -24.09 -14.30 -10.97
N LEU A 253 -23.71 -13.08 -10.53
CA LEU A 253 -24.12 -11.80 -11.10
C LEU A 253 -23.11 -10.72 -10.66
N LEU A 254 -22.76 -9.83 -11.60
CA LEU A 254 -22.08 -8.58 -11.28
C LEU A 254 -23.09 -7.59 -10.74
N ASP A 255 -22.74 -6.95 -9.63
CA ASP A 255 -23.48 -5.80 -9.11
C ASP A 255 -22.67 -4.53 -9.44
N TRP A 256 -23.13 -3.80 -10.45
CA TRP A 256 -22.52 -2.57 -10.96
C TRP A 256 -22.66 -1.41 -9.99
N ASP A 257 -23.78 -1.36 -9.26
CA ASP A 257 -24.08 -0.30 -8.31
C ASP A 257 -23.16 -0.44 -7.10
N ALA A 258 -22.90 -1.67 -6.65
CA ALA A 258 -21.92 -1.94 -5.61
C ALA A 258 -20.50 -1.45 -5.97
N LEU A 259 -20.05 -1.57 -7.22
CA LEU A 259 -18.73 -1.05 -7.63
C LEU A 259 -18.71 0.49 -7.64
N GLN A 260 -19.77 1.14 -8.12
CA GLN A 260 -19.86 2.60 -8.12
C GLN A 260 -19.94 3.17 -6.71
N ASP A 261 -20.68 2.52 -5.82
CA ASP A 261 -20.81 2.94 -4.42
C ASP A 261 -19.48 2.81 -3.69
N ILE A 262 -18.70 1.76 -3.98
CA ILE A 262 -17.34 1.63 -3.45
C ILE A 262 -16.45 2.77 -3.95
N LEU A 263 -16.52 3.14 -5.22
CA LEU A 263 -15.70 4.24 -5.76
C LEU A 263 -16.14 5.61 -5.22
N LYS A 264 -17.45 5.82 -4.99
CA LYS A 264 -18.03 7.01 -4.36
C LYS A 264 -17.67 7.12 -2.87
N GLU A 265 -17.74 6.02 -2.11
CA GLU A 265 -17.33 5.93 -0.69
C GLU A 265 -15.87 6.35 -0.47
N MET A 266 -15.07 6.41 -1.53
CA MET A 266 -13.62 6.65 -1.50
C MET A 266 -13.23 8.07 -1.90
N GLY A 267 -14.19 8.99 -2.08
CA GLY A 267 -13.92 10.42 -2.31
C GLY A 267 -13.18 10.71 -3.61
N GLN A 268 -13.33 9.84 -4.62
CA GLN A 268 -12.74 9.98 -5.94
C GLN A 268 -13.82 9.60 -6.97
N PRO A 269 -14.70 10.54 -7.38
CA PRO A 269 -15.65 10.25 -8.45
C PRO A 269 -14.87 10.05 -9.75
N TYR A 270 -14.69 8.79 -10.13
CA TYR A 270 -14.30 8.44 -11.50
C TYR A 270 -15.44 8.90 -12.41
N ALA A 271 -15.13 9.51 -13.55
CA ALA A 271 -16.14 9.76 -14.57
C ALA A 271 -16.75 8.41 -14.98
N SER A 272 -18.02 8.20 -14.64
CA SER A 272 -18.73 6.91 -14.76
C SER A 272 -18.59 6.31 -16.16
N ASP A 273 -18.52 7.16 -17.18
CA ASP A 273 -18.54 6.75 -18.57
C ASP A 273 -17.16 6.38 -19.10
N GLY A 274 -16.10 7.09 -18.69
CA GLY A 274 -14.73 6.73 -19.08
C GLY A 274 -14.29 5.41 -18.45
N LEU A 275 -14.68 5.16 -17.20
CA LEU A 275 -14.32 3.94 -16.47
C LEU A 275 -15.07 2.73 -17.06
N LYS A 276 -16.35 2.90 -17.42
CA LYS A 276 -17.14 1.89 -18.14
C LYS A 276 -16.49 1.53 -19.48
N LYS A 277 -16.11 2.53 -20.29
CA LYS A 277 -15.43 2.31 -21.58
C LYS A 277 -14.09 1.60 -21.42
N TRP A 278 -13.30 1.95 -20.41
CA TRP A 278 -12.01 1.30 -20.16
C TRP A 278 -12.18 -0.16 -19.70
N MET A 279 -13.10 -0.43 -18.77
CA MET A 279 -13.37 -1.78 -18.29
C MET A 279 -13.98 -2.71 -19.37
N ASN A 280 -14.73 -2.14 -20.31
CA ASN A 280 -15.24 -2.86 -21.48
C ASN A 280 -14.18 -3.07 -22.57
N GLY A 281 -12.98 -2.50 -22.42
CA GLY A 281 -11.91 -2.56 -23.42
C GLY A 281 -12.15 -1.64 -24.62
N GLU A 282 -13.09 -0.71 -24.54
CA GLU A 282 -13.37 0.30 -25.57
C GLU A 282 -12.29 1.39 -25.60
N ILE A 283 -11.57 1.59 -24.48
CA ILE A 283 -10.34 2.39 -24.42
C ILE A 283 -9.23 1.60 -23.74
N LYS A 284 -7.98 1.74 -24.23
CA LYS A 284 -6.82 0.94 -23.76
C LYS A 284 -6.19 1.48 -22.47
N GLU A 285 -6.24 2.79 -22.27
CA GLU A 285 -5.70 3.47 -21.09
C GLU A 285 -6.76 4.38 -20.47
N TYR A 286 -6.96 4.27 -19.16
CA TYR A 286 -7.76 5.24 -18.40
C TYR A 286 -6.83 6.38 -17.96
N PRO A 287 -7.11 7.65 -18.30
CA PRO A 287 -6.15 8.73 -18.04
C PRO A 287 -5.88 8.85 -16.54
N ALA A 288 -4.60 8.89 -16.16
CA ALA A 288 -4.17 9.15 -14.77
C ALA A 288 -4.74 10.46 -14.19
N ASN A 289 -5.23 11.34 -15.07
CA ASN A 289 -5.76 12.67 -14.80
C ASN A 289 -7.30 12.73 -14.85
N ALA A 290 -8.00 11.62 -15.09
CA ALA A 290 -9.48 11.54 -15.12
C ALA A 290 -10.08 11.53 -13.70
N ILE A 291 -9.49 12.31 -12.81
CA ILE A 291 -10.04 12.73 -11.54
C ILE A 291 -11.00 13.86 -11.87
N VAL A 292 -12.29 13.67 -11.61
CA VAL A 292 -13.20 14.81 -11.53
C VAL A 292 -12.71 15.63 -10.32
N ARG A 293 -12.07 16.78 -10.59
CA ARG A 293 -11.91 17.80 -9.54
C ARG A 293 -13.33 18.23 -9.11
N PRO A 294 -13.56 18.47 -7.80
CA PRO A 294 -14.88 18.80 -7.29
C PRO A 294 -15.55 19.93 -8.08
#